data_AF-A0A1R1YBG0-F1
#
_entry.id   AF-A0A1R1YBG0-F1
#
_cell.length_a   1.000
_cell.length_b   1.000
_cell.length_c   1.000
_cell.angle_alpha   90.00
_cell.angle_beta   90.00
_cell.angle_gamma   90.00
#
_symmetry.space_group_name_H-M   'P 1'
#
loop_
_entity.id
_entity.type
_entity.pdbx_description
1 polymer ?
#
loop_
_entity_poly.entity_id
_entity_poly.type
_entity_poly.pdbx_seq_one_letter_code
_entity_poly.pdbx_strand_id
1 'polypeptide(L)'
;MFDTPFKTRKNSDKPNQLWGSISKPYPTNKWWLNLVMGEGIEKIYPYPYTAQANENGVAFYPSEFQASNATIESIPSYSNWLISSKGGFIKREIYEYDDLMVKLIFKGEKDDKNYMISYLLKGSPYMTFYYNSLIPVLKHKGTSIVALEVRDSENKGYVVNLSNGSKYAIFSSEPITFNVVKNKKDFLIISRSPFTGTIRIALIP
;
A
#
# COMPACT_ATOMS: atom_id res chain seq x y z
N MET A 1 -32.64 -15.29 35.75
CA MET A 1 -32.35 -15.30 34.31
C MET A 1 -32.85 -13.96 33.78
N PHE A 2 -31.96 -13.05 33.35
CA PHE A 2 -32.38 -11.73 32.87
C PHE A 2 -32.87 -11.85 31.43
N ASP A 3 -34.10 -11.45 31.18
CA ASP A 3 -34.68 -11.42 29.84
C ASP A 3 -34.09 -10.21 29.10
N THR A 4 -33.24 -10.45 28.11
CA THR A 4 -32.61 -9.36 27.36
C THR A 4 -33.62 -8.76 26.38
N PRO A 5 -33.75 -7.42 26.30
CA PRO A 5 -34.72 -6.77 25.41
C PRO A 5 -34.42 -6.96 23.91
N PHE A 6 -33.31 -7.63 23.57
CA PHE A 6 -32.86 -7.84 22.21
C PHE A 6 -32.92 -9.33 21.83
N LYS A 7 -33.51 -9.62 20.67
CA LYS A 7 -33.44 -10.96 20.07
C LYS A 7 -32.01 -11.24 19.62
N THR A 8 -31.46 -12.38 20.01
CA THR A 8 -30.19 -12.86 19.46
C THR A 8 -30.29 -13.01 17.95
N ARG A 9 -29.36 -12.39 17.20
CA ARG A 9 -29.24 -12.52 15.75
C ARG A 9 -27.79 -12.76 15.35
N LYS A 10 -27.58 -13.38 14.20
CA LYS A 10 -26.27 -13.50 13.54
C LYS A 10 -26.23 -12.52 12.38
N ASN A 11 -25.12 -11.80 12.21
CA ASN A 11 -24.92 -10.94 11.04
C ASN A 11 -25.00 -11.79 9.76
N SER A 12 -25.75 -11.33 8.75
CA SER A 12 -25.83 -11.95 7.44
C SER A 12 -24.51 -11.87 6.69
N ASP A 13 -23.79 -10.76 6.86
CA ASP A 13 -22.49 -10.53 6.23
C ASP A 13 -21.41 -11.26 7.02
N LYS A 14 -20.78 -12.23 6.36
CA LYS A 14 -19.75 -13.06 6.95
C LYS A 14 -18.35 -12.53 6.62
N PRO A 15 -17.41 -12.56 7.57
CA PRO A 15 -16.00 -12.35 7.31
C PRO A 15 -15.50 -13.27 6.19
N ASN A 16 -14.77 -12.73 5.22
CA ASN A 16 -14.13 -13.47 4.14
C ASN A 16 -12.67 -13.83 4.48
N GLN A 17 -11.97 -14.45 3.52
CA GLN A 17 -10.56 -14.85 3.66
C GLN A 17 -9.57 -13.68 3.87
N LEU A 18 -9.94 -12.43 3.54
CA LEU A 18 -9.07 -11.27 3.67
C LEU A 18 -8.81 -10.92 5.15
N TRP A 19 -9.64 -11.42 6.07
CA TRP A 19 -9.39 -11.31 7.51
C TRP A 19 -8.21 -12.15 8.00
N GLY A 20 -7.71 -13.08 7.18
CA GLY A 20 -6.58 -13.94 7.51
C GLY A 20 -6.70 -14.61 8.87
N SER A 21 -5.67 -14.45 9.70
CA SER A 21 -5.59 -15.08 11.03
C SER A 21 -6.09 -14.19 12.17
N ILE A 22 -6.76 -13.08 11.88
CA ILE A 22 -7.29 -12.18 12.91
C ILE A 22 -8.32 -12.92 13.77
N SER A 23 -8.14 -12.85 15.09
CA SER A 23 -9.05 -13.45 16.07
C SER A 23 -10.35 -12.66 16.18
N LYS A 24 -11.47 -13.38 16.34
CA LYS A 24 -12.77 -12.78 16.65
C LYS A 24 -12.77 -12.13 18.05
N PRO A 25 -13.60 -11.11 18.29
CA PRO A 25 -14.54 -10.49 17.34
C PRO A 25 -13.82 -9.59 16.32
N TYR A 26 -14.25 -9.65 15.06
CA TYR A 26 -13.73 -8.75 14.03
C TYR A 26 -14.23 -7.33 14.26
N PRO A 27 -13.36 -6.31 14.16
CA PRO A 27 -13.76 -4.94 14.37
C PRO A 27 -14.72 -4.47 13.26
N THR A 28 -15.64 -3.60 13.63
CA THR A 28 -16.50 -2.88 12.69
C THR A 28 -16.14 -1.39 12.70
N ASN A 29 -16.53 -0.65 11.67
CA ASN A 29 -16.34 0.81 11.55
C ASN A 29 -14.88 1.29 11.63
N LYS A 30 -13.90 0.41 11.32
CA LYS A 30 -12.51 0.82 11.17
C LYS A 30 -12.31 1.54 9.84
N TRP A 31 -11.44 2.55 9.83
CA TRP A 31 -11.16 3.37 8.64
C TRP A 31 -10.62 2.55 7.46
N TRP A 32 -10.08 1.36 7.72
CA TRP A 32 -9.50 0.46 6.74
C TRP A 32 -10.43 -0.71 6.33
N LEU A 33 -11.68 -0.75 6.81
CA LEU A 33 -12.57 -1.91 6.64
C LEU A 33 -12.80 -2.25 5.15
N ASN A 34 -12.70 -1.27 4.26
CA ASN A 34 -12.73 -1.45 2.81
C ASN A 34 -11.69 -2.44 2.27
N LEU A 35 -10.63 -2.76 3.02
CA LEU A 35 -9.63 -3.77 2.65
C LEU A 35 -10.11 -5.21 2.83
N VAL A 36 -11.23 -5.42 3.53
CA VAL A 36 -11.79 -6.75 3.85
C VAL A 36 -13.27 -6.90 3.51
N MET A 37 -13.95 -5.83 3.10
CA MET A 37 -15.34 -5.88 2.64
C MET A 37 -15.42 -6.24 1.15
N GLY A 38 -16.35 -7.11 0.77
CA GLY A 38 -16.48 -7.57 -0.63
C GLY A 38 -15.17 -8.20 -1.12
N GLU A 39 -14.63 -7.67 -2.23
CA GLU A 39 -13.33 -8.06 -2.80
C GLU A 39 -12.14 -7.36 -2.11
N GLY A 40 -12.42 -6.39 -1.23
CA GLY A 40 -11.39 -5.68 -0.46
C GLY A 40 -10.53 -4.72 -1.29
N ILE A 41 -11.05 -4.28 -2.46
CA ILE A 41 -10.33 -3.45 -3.45
C ILE A 41 -10.67 -1.97 -3.36
N GLU A 42 -11.63 -1.61 -2.51
CA GLU A 42 -12.08 -0.23 -2.32
C GLU A 42 -11.02 0.62 -1.63
N LYS A 43 -11.08 1.93 -1.89
CA LYS A 43 -10.12 2.90 -1.37
C LYS A 43 -10.23 3.08 0.13
N ILE A 44 -9.10 3.37 0.76
CA ILE A 44 -8.98 3.84 2.14
C ILE A 44 -8.19 5.14 2.18
N TYR A 45 -8.32 5.84 3.29
CA TYR A 45 -7.79 7.20 3.45
C TYR A 45 -6.94 7.30 4.72
N PRO A 46 -5.73 6.70 4.72
CA PRO A 46 -4.81 6.89 5.83
C PRO A 46 -4.40 8.37 6.01
N TYR A 47 -4.45 9.19 4.95
CA TYR A 47 -3.96 10.57 4.93
C TYR A 47 -2.46 10.73 5.30
N PRO A 48 -1.68 11.51 4.53
CA PRO A 48 -2.08 12.36 3.41
C PRO A 48 -2.29 11.59 2.09
N TYR A 49 -2.24 10.25 2.13
CA TYR A 49 -2.46 9.41 0.96
C TYR A 49 -3.87 8.83 0.90
N THR A 50 -4.31 8.60 -0.34
CA THR A 50 -5.35 7.63 -0.67
C THR A 50 -4.67 6.34 -1.07
N ALA A 51 -5.13 5.21 -0.54
CA ALA A 51 -4.55 3.90 -0.83
C ALA A 51 -5.63 2.86 -1.17
N GLN A 52 -5.26 1.85 -1.94
CA GLN A 52 -6.08 0.67 -2.21
C GLN A 52 -5.15 -0.54 -2.36
N ALA A 53 -5.68 -1.74 -2.17
CA ALA A 53 -4.90 -2.96 -2.31
C ALA A 53 -5.70 -4.05 -3.05
N ASN A 54 -5.01 -4.82 -3.88
CA ASN A 54 -5.57 -5.99 -4.57
C ASN A 54 -4.47 -7.06 -4.71
N GLU A 55 -4.70 -8.12 -5.47
CA GLU A 55 -3.72 -9.19 -5.68
C GLU A 55 -2.41 -8.71 -6.33
N ASN A 56 -2.41 -7.56 -7.00
CA ASN A 56 -1.22 -7.00 -7.64
C ASN A 56 -0.35 -6.18 -6.69
N GLY A 57 -0.80 -5.90 -5.47
CA GLY A 57 -0.06 -5.12 -4.47
C GLY A 57 -0.84 -3.94 -3.91
N VAL A 58 -0.14 -2.87 -3.54
CA VAL A 58 -0.71 -1.66 -2.94
C VAL A 58 -0.54 -0.48 -3.87
N ALA A 59 -1.64 0.16 -4.24
CA ALA A 59 -1.61 1.41 -4.97
C ALA A 59 -1.87 2.59 -4.04
N PHE A 60 -1.17 3.70 -4.26
CA PHE A 60 -1.38 4.92 -3.49
C PHE A 60 -1.04 6.18 -4.29
N TYR A 61 -1.62 7.30 -3.87
CA TYR A 61 -1.36 8.63 -4.41
C TYR A 61 -1.71 9.70 -3.35
N PRO A 62 -1.15 10.91 -3.42
CA PRO A 62 -1.51 12.00 -2.51
C PRO A 62 -3.01 12.30 -2.61
N SER A 63 -3.69 12.40 -1.47
CA SER A 63 -5.11 12.77 -1.44
C SER A 63 -5.27 14.23 -1.86
N GLU A 64 -6.05 14.48 -2.90
CA GLU A 64 -6.46 15.81 -3.32
C GLU A 64 -7.95 16.02 -3.05
N PHE A 65 -8.30 17.25 -2.71
CA PHE A 65 -9.67 17.65 -2.41
C PHE A 65 -10.03 18.90 -3.18
N GLN A 66 -11.26 18.93 -3.71
CA GLN A 66 -11.86 20.12 -4.27
C GLN A 66 -12.95 20.61 -3.33
N ALA A 67 -12.88 21.86 -2.93
CA ALA A 67 -13.94 22.52 -2.18
C ALA A 67 -14.83 23.34 -3.13
N SER A 68 -16.14 23.21 -2.94
CA SER A 68 -17.16 24.10 -3.48
C SER A 68 -17.83 24.85 -2.31
N ASN A 69 -18.79 25.73 -2.61
CA ASN A 69 -19.54 26.43 -1.57
C ASN A 69 -20.39 25.49 -0.68
N ALA A 70 -20.65 24.26 -1.13
CA ALA A 70 -21.54 23.32 -0.44
C ALA A 70 -20.88 21.98 -0.08
N THR A 71 -19.79 21.59 -0.77
CA THR A 71 -19.19 20.25 -0.64
C THR A 71 -17.67 20.31 -0.65
N ILE A 72 -17.05 19.31 -0.02
CA ILE A 72 -15.63 19.00 -0.19
C ILE A 72 -15.57 17.57 -0.72
N GLU A 73 -14.96 17.39 -1.89
CA GLU A 73 -14.92 16.11 -2.59
C GLU A 73 -13.48 15.68 -2.86
N SER A 74 -13.21 14.37 -2.77
CA SER A 74 -11.90 13.84 -3.12
C SER A 74 -11.77 13.74 -4.64
N ILE A 75 -10.67 14.27 -5.17
CA ILE A 75 -10.36 14.21 -6.60
C ILE A 75 -9.70 12.85 -6.90
N PRO A 76 -10.23 12.04 -7.84
CA PRO A 76 -9.53 10.87 -8.31
C PRO A 76 -8.21 11.27 -8.99
N SER A 77 -7.10 10.64 -8.59
CA SER A 77 -5.83 10.83 -9.30
C SER A 77 -5.65 9.75 -10.36
N TYR A 78 -5.21 10.18 -11.54
CA TYR A 78 -4.75 9.29 -12.62
C TYR A 78 -3.25 8.97 -12.51
N SER A 79 -2.57 9.57 -11.52
CA SER A 79 -1.14 9.44 -11.27
C SER A 79 -0.92 8.75 -9.92
N ASN A 80 -0.50 7.49 -9.94
CA ASN A 80 -0.39 6.70 -8.72
C ASN A 80 0.81 5.75 -8.75
N TRP A 81 1.30 5.47 -7.55
CA TRP A 81 2.21 4.36 -7.31
C TRP A 81 1.43 3.05 -7.28
N LEU A 82 2.09 1.97 -7.70
CA LEU A 82 1.74 0.57 -7.45
C LEU A 82 2.99 -0.14 -6.95
N ILE A 83 2.95 -0.58 -5.70
CA ILE A 83 4.04 -1.26 -5.00
C ILE A 83 3.76 -2.75 -4.99
N SER A 84 4.67 -3.52 -5.58
CA SER A 84 4.50 -4.95 -5.81
C SER A 84 5.85 -5.68 -5.82
N SER A 85 5.82 -6.98 -6.13
CA SER A 85 7.03 -7.78 -6.35
C SER A 85 7.08 -8.33 -7.76
N LYS A 86 8.29 -8.50 -8.30
CA LYS A 86 8.50 -9.27 -9.53
C LYS A 86 7.98 -10.68 -9.32
N GLY A 87 7.15 -11.13 -10.26
CA GLY A 87 6.51 -12.44 -10.19
C GLY A 87 5.21 -12.49 -9.40
N GLY A 88 4.71 -11.37 -8.87
CA GLY A 88 3.34 -11.31 -8.33
C GLY A 88 3.16 -11.88 -6.92
N PHE A 89 1.90 -11.89 -6.49
CA PHE A 89 1.45 -12.40 -5.21
C PHE A 89 0.29 -13.39 -5.42
N ILE A 90 0.22 -14.43 -4.59
CA ILE A 90 -0.87 -15.43 -4.62
C ILE A 90 -1.92 -15.18 -3.55
N LYS A 91 -1.58 -14.42 -2.51
CA LYS A 91 -2.45 -14.21 -1.36
C LYS A 91 -2.24 -12.84 -0.77
N ARG A 92 -3.32 -12.21 -0.35
CA ARG A 92 -3.35 -10.99 0.45
C ARG A 92 -4.35 -11.15 1.59
N GLU A 93 -3.96 -10.74 2.80
CA GLU A 93 -4.83 -10.75 3.97
C GLU A 93 -4.36 -9.74 5.03
N ILE A 94 -5.23 -9.39 5.96
CA ILE A 94 -4.87 -8.64 7.16
C ILE A 94 -3.98 -9.51 8.03
N TYR A 95 -2.82 -8.96 8.38
CA TYR A 95 -1.85 -9.59 9.26
C TYR A 95 -2.01 -9.12 10.70
N GLU A 96 -2.18 -7.81 10.90
CA GLU A 96 -2.26 -7.17 12.20
C GLU A 96 -2.91 -5.79 12.04
N TYR A 97 -3.50 -5.25 13.10
CA TYR A 97 -4.00 -3.87 13.11
C TYR A 97 -4.00 -3.31 14.54
N ASP A 98 -4.02 -1.98 14.63
CA ASP A 98 -4.37 -1.24 15.84
C ASP A 98 -5.38 -0.11 15.48
N ASP A 99 -5.47 0.93 16.30
CA ASP A 99 -6.37 2.05 16.07
C ASP A 99 -5.98 2.95 14.89
N LEU A 100 -4.68 3.07 14.61
CA LEU A 100 -4.12 3.96 13.60
C LEU A 100 -3.44 3.22 12.45
N MET A 101 -3.31 1.91 12.52
CA MET A 101 -2.49 1.13 11.59
C MET A 101 -3.16 -0.17 11.20
N VAL A 102 -2.97 -0.56 9.94
CA VAL A 102 -3.33 -1.88 9.44
C VAL A 102 -2.17 -2.44 8.63
N LYS A 103 -1.82 -3.70 8.88
CA LYS A 103 -0.82 -4.45 8.13
C LYS A 103 -1.50 -5.44 7.20
N LEU A 104 -1.17 -5.37 5.92
CA LEU A 104 -1.53 -6.38 4.94
C LEU A 104 -0.29 -7.22 4.65
N ILE A 105 -0.41 -8.55 4.70
CA ILE A 105 0.61 -9.47 4.22
C ILE A 105 0.26 -9.95 2.82
N PHE A 106 1.24 -9.92 1.93
CA PHE A 106 1.17 -10.40 0.56
C PHE A 106 2.17 -11.53 0.39
N LYS A 107 1.70 -12.75 0.08
CA LYS A 107 2.55 -13.92 -0.12
C LYS A 107 3.02 -14.01 -1.56
N GLY A 108 4.32 -14.21 -1.76
CA GLY A 108 4.94 -14.30 -3.07
C GLY A 108 4.40 -15.50 -3.86
N GLU A 109 4.19 -15.30 -5.16
CA GLU A 109 3.59 -16.33 -6.02
C GLU A 109 4.45 -17.58 -6.18
N LYS A 110 5.78 -17.43 -6.20
CA LYS A 110 6.71 -18.55 -6.37
C LYS A 110 6.99 -19.33 -5.09
N ASP A 111 6.89 -18.67 -3.94
CA ASP A 111 7.21 -19.21 -2.61
C ASP A 111 6.52 -18.34 -1.56
N ASP A 112 5.60 -18.93 -0.79
CA ASP A 112 4.79 -18.25 0.22
C ASP A 112 5.56 -17.93 1.53
N LYS A 113 6.80 -18.41 1.64
CA LYS A 113 7.77 -17.96 2.66
C LYS A 113 8.36 -16.61 2.31
N ASN A 114 8.32 -16.22 1.04
CA ASN A 114 8.67 -14.87 0.60
C ASN A 114 7.40 -14.01 0.64
N TYR A 115 7.51 -12.80 1.18
CA TYR A 115 6.32 -11.97 1.39
C TYR A 115 6.66 -10.49 1.46
N MET A 116 5.63 -9.67 1.24
CA MET A 116 5.64 -8.25 1.52
C MET A 116 4.62 -7.95 2.63
N ILE A 117 4.98 -7.12 3.61
CA ILE A 117 4.04 -6.53 4.56
C ILE A 117 3.89 -5.05 4.22
N SER A 118 2.68 -4.61 3.89
CA SER A 118 2.36 -3.18 3.78
C SER A 118 1.89 -2.66 5.12
N TYR A 119 2.43 -1.53 5.54
CA TYR A 119 2.04 -0.80 6.74
C TYR A 119 1.28 0.45 6.32
N LEU A 120 -0.04 0.47 6.53
CA LEU A 120 -0.89 1.60 6.22
C LEU A 120 -1.22 2.31 7.54
N LEU A 121 -0.51 3.42 7.79
CA LEU A 121 -0.62 4.20 9.01
C LEU A 121 -1.38 5.49 8.75
N LYS A 122 -2.38 5.75 9.57
CA LYS A 122 -3.15 6.98 9.52
C LYS A 122 -2.27 8.17 9.95
N GLY A 123 -2.22 9.22 9.14
CA GLY A 123 -1.42 10.42 9.38
C GLY A 123 0.07 10.29 9.06
N SER A 124 0.53 9.13 8.56
CA SER A 124 1.94 8.94 8.20
C SER A 124 2.26 9.58 6.86
N PRO A 125 3.28 10.45 6.75
CA PRO A 125 3.75 10.97 5.46
C PRO A 125 4.51 9.94 4.64
N TYR A 126 4.65 8.71 5.15
CA TYR A 126 5.32 7.60 4.46
C TYR A 126 4.38 6.44 4.21
N MET A 127 4.44 5.90 3.00
CA MET A 127 3.94 4.57 2.67
C MET A 127 5.07 3.56 2.89
N THR A 128 4.84 2.59 3.79
CA THR A 128 5.89 1.72 4.30
C THR A 128 5.62 0.26 3.94
N PHE A 129 6.66 -0.43 3.47
CA PHE A 129 6.60 -1.81 3.01
C PHE A 129 7.80 -2.58 3.51
N TYR A 130 7.60 -3.70 4.19
CA TYR A 130 8.66 -4.65 4.49
C TYR A 130 8.64 -5.76 3.45
N TYR A 131 9.79 -6.14 2.92
CA TYR A 131 9.95 -7.29 2.04
C TYR A 131 10.78 -8.35 2.74
N ASN A 132 10.46 -9.62 2.47
CA ASN A 132 11.23 -10.79 2.85
C ASN A 132 11.55 -11.59 1.58
N SER A 133 12.80 -11.50 1.11
CA SER A 133 13.32 -12.29 -0.01
C SER A 133 12.50 -12.20 -1.31
N LEU A 134 11.92 -11.04 -1.58
CA LEU A 134 11.18 -10.72 -2.80
C LEU A 134 11.93 -9.68 -3.62
N ILE A 135 11.56 -9.48 -4.90
CA ILE A 135 12.20 -8.46 -5.76
C ILE A 135 11.24 -7.27 -5.87
N PRO A 136 11.42 -6.18 -5.09
CA PRO A 136 10.55 -5.02 -5.14
C PRO A 136 10.38 -4.43 -6.54
N VAL A 137 9.14 -4.07 -6.85
CA VAL A 137 8.74 -3.33 -8.04
C VAL A 137 7.93 -2.12 -7.58
N LEU A 138 8.44 -0.92 -7.88
CA LEU A 138 7.76 0.35 -7.62
C LEU A 138 7.38 0.92 -8.99
N LYS A 139 6.12 0.73 -9.37
CA LYS A 139 5.60 1.21 -10.64
C LYS A 139 4.90 2.54 -10.43
N HIS A 140 5.18 3.51 -11.29
CA HIS A 140 4.43 4.76 -11.33
C HIS A 140 3.59 4.80 -12.61
N LYS A 141 2.28 5.06 -12.47
CA LYS A 141 1.33 5.19 -13.57
C LYS A 141 0.93 6.64 -13.77
N GLY A 142 0.54 7.01 -14.99
CA GLY A 142 0.01 8.34 -15.32
C GLY A 142 1.05 9.46 -15.46
N THR A 143 2.28 9.28 -14.98
CA THR A 143 3.39 10.22 -15.18
C THR A 143 4.71 9.48 -15.31
N SER A 144 5.62 10.02 -16.13
CA SER A 144 6.92 9.42 -16.42
C SER A 144 7.94 9.65 -15.31
N ILE A 145 8.84 8.69 -15.09
CA ILE A 145 10.04 8.91 -14.26
C ILE A 145 11.10 9.57 -15.13
N VAL A 146 11.48 10.80 -14.77
CA VAL A 146 12.52 11.59 -15.44
C VAL A 146 13.90 11.21 -14.91
N ALA A 147 14.03 11.06 -13.59
CA ALA A 147 15.29 10.71 -12.95
C ALA A 147 15.07 9.91 -11.67
N LEU A 148 16.02 9.02 -11.37
CA LEU A 148 16.17 8.33 -10.09
C LEU A 148 17.58 8.66 -9.58
N GLU A 149 17.66 9.50 -8.56
CA GLU A 149 18.92 10.02 -8.03
C GLU A 149 19.23 9.35 -6.69
N VAL A 150 20.42 8.77 -6.56
CA VAL A 150 20.92 8.26 -5.28
C VAL A 150 21.31 9.45 -4.40
N ARG A 151 20.94 9.43 -3.11
CA ARG A 151 21.16 10.54 -2.17
C ARG A 151 22.14 10.23 -1.03
N ASP A 152 22.60 9.00 -0.93
CA ASP A 152 23.61 8.58 0.03
C ASP A 152 24.62 7.62 -0.61
N SER A 153 25.75 7.41 0.05
CA SER A 153 26.81 6.52 -0.40
C SER A 153 26.50 5.02 -0.21
N GLU A 154 25.46 4.68 0.55
CA GLU A 154 25.09 3.32 0.90
C GLU A 154 23.94 2.74 0.05
N ASN A 155 23.43 3.49 -0.93
CA ASN A 155 22.27 3.10 -1.74
C ASN A 155 21.02 2.81 -0.89
N LYS A 156 20.77 3.63 0.15
CA LYS A 156 19.60 3.51 1.04
C LYS A 156 18.55 4.60 0.82
N GLY A 157 18.82 5.55 -0.06
CA GLY A 157 18.08 6.78 -0.20
C GLY A 157 18.09 7.25 -1.63
N TYR A 158 16.90 7.49 -2.17
CA TYR A 158 16.69 7.88 -3.55
C TYR A 158 15.70 9.03 -3.64
N VAL A 159 15.86 9.87 -4.66
CA VAL A 159 14.84 10.83 -5.08
C VAL A 159 14.38 10.48 -6.49
N VAL A 160 13.08 10.31 -6.65
CA VAL A 160 12.41 10.11 -7.94
C VAL A 160 11.85 11.45 -8.39
N ASN A 161 12.26 11.91 -9.56
CA ASN A 161 11.67 13.08 -10.21
C ASN A 161 10.70 12.61 -11.30
N LEU A 162 9.46 13.10 -11.27
CA LEU A 162 8.43 12.78 -12.24
C LEU A 162 8.25 13.91 -13.26
N SER A 163 7.73 13.58 -14.44
CA SER A 163 7.56 14.54 -15.55
C SER A 163 6.49 15.61 -15.30
N ASN A 164 5.65 15.43 -14.28
CA ASN A 164 4.68 16.44 -13.83
C ASN A 164 5.26 17.38 -12.75
N GLY A 165 6.57 17.29 -12.47
CA GLY A 165 7.25 18.10 -11.45
C GLY A 165 7.20 17.53 -10.03
N SER A 166 6.37 16.52 -9.75
CA SER A 166 6.32 15.87 -8.44
C SER A 166 7.64 15.15 -8.13
N LYS A 167 8.04 15.16 -6.86
CA LYS A 167 9.22 14.46 -6.35
C LYS A 167 8.87 13.53 -5.21
N TYR A 168 9.44 12.34 -5.21
CA TYR A 168 9.27 11.37 -4.14
C TYR A 168 10.62 10.96 -3.57
N ALA A 169 10.72 10.88 -2.25
CA ALA A 169 11.84 10.25 -1.56
C ALA A 169 11.54 8.77 -1.34
N ILE A 170 12.53 7.91 -1.58
CA ILE A 170 12.49 6.49 -1.25
C ILE A 170 13.64 6.22 -0.28
N PHE A 171 13.32 5.61 0.86
CA PHE A 171 14.29 5.18 1.86
C PHE A 171 14.21 3.67 2.04
N SER A 172 15.34 3.01 2.26
CA SER A 172 15.41 1.60 2.61
C SER A 172 16.22 1.36 3.89
N SER A 173 15.88 0.29 4.63
CA SER A 173 16.64 -0.09 5.82
C SER A 173 18.00 -0.71 5.47
N GLU A 174 18.05 -1.45 4.37
CA GLU A 174 19.25 -2.10 3.82
C GLU A 174 19.57 -1.54 2.43
N PRO A 175 20.85 -1.59 1.99
CA PRO A 175 21.24 -1.17 0.64
C PRO A 175 20.40 -1.88 -0.45
N ILE A 176 19.87 -1.12 -1.42
CA ILE A 176 19.07 -1.68 -2.50
C ILE A 176 19.39 -1.03 -3.85
N THR A 177 20.00 -1.78 -4.75
CA THR A 177 20.27 -1.26 -6.10
C THR A 177 19.04 -1.41 -6.99
N PHE A 178 18.52 -0.27 -7.44
CA PHE A 178 17.40 -0.21 -8.38
C PHE A 178 17.85 -0.03 -9.84
N ASN A 179 17.03 -0.55 -10.75
CA ASN A 179 17.06 -0.23 -12.18
C ASN A 179 15.74 0.44 -12.58
N VAL A 180 15.81 1.47 -13.41
CA VAL A 180 14.64 2.06 -14.06
C VAL A 180 14.42 1.34 -15.39
N VAL A 181 13.27 0.71 -15.56
CA VAL A 181 12.87 0.10 -16.82
C VAL A 181 11.78 0.96 -17.45
N LYS A 182 12.07 1.48 -18.64
CA LYS A 182 11.14 2.30 -19.43
C LYS A 182 10.23 1.39 -20.24
N ASN A 183 8.92 1.51 -20.06
CA ASN A 183 7.93 0.91 -20.94
C ASN A 183 7.07 2.01 -21.59
N LYS A 184 6.48 1.76 -22.77
CA LYS A 184 5.90 2.83 -23.63
C LYS A 184 4.85 3.73 -22.95
N LYS A 185 4.22 3.29 -21.84
CA LYS A 185 3.22 4.05 -21.06
C LYS A 185 3.45 4.04 -19.55
N ASP A 186 4.46 3.31 -19.07
CA ASP A 186 4.67 3.05 -17.64
C ASP A 186 6.17 3.03 -17.33
N PHE A 187 6.53 3.56 -16.17
CA PHE A 187 7.89 3.49 -15.65
C PHE A 187 7.89 2.62 -14.40
N LEU A 188 8.83 1.70 -14.32
CA LEU A 188 9.00 0.87 -13.13
C LEU A 188 10.43 0.97 -12.63
N ILE A 189 10.55 1.10 -11.31
CA ILE A 189 11.78 0.94 -10.56
C ILE A 189 11.75 -0.51 -10.05
N ILE A 190 12.76 -1.29 -10.37
CA ILE A 190 12.86 -2.70 -9.96
C ILE A 190 14.19 -2.96 -9.28
N SER A 191 14.18 -3.71 -8.18
CA SER A 191 15.43 -4.13 -7.54
C SER A 191 16.19 -5.12 -8.44
N ARG A 192 17.52 -5.11 -8.39
CA ARG A 192 18.34 -6.06 -9.17
C ARG A 192 18.27 -7.49 -8.65
N SER A 193 18.03 -7.65 -7.36
CA SER A 193 18.03 -8.92 -6.64
C SER A 193 16.87 -8.97 -5.64
N PRO A 194 16.59 -10.14 -5.05
CA PRO A 194 15.75 -10.22 -3.86
C PRO A 194 16.25 -9.27 -2.77
N PHE A 195 15.32 -8.71 -2.01
CA PHE A 195 15.53 -7.73 -0.97
C PHE A 195 14.79 -8.17 0.31
N THR A 196 15.46 -8.01 1.44
CA THR A 196 14.90 -8.20 2.77
C THR A 196 15.15 -6.94 3.58
N GLY A 197 14.08 -6.30 4.02
CA GLY A 197 14.15 -5.00 4.69
C GLY A 197 12.93 -4.14 4.40
N THR A 198 12.95 -2.93 4.91
CA THR A 198 11.88 -1.95 4.75
C THR A 198 12.19 -0.99 3.61
N ILE A 199 11.17 -0.62 2.84
CA ILE A 199 11.14 0.48 1.88
C ILE A 199 10.06 1.46 2.33
N ARG A 200 10.39 2.75 2.40
CA ARG A 200 9.46 3.84 2.72
C ARG A 200 9.45 4.83 1.57
N ILE A 201 8.26 5.27 1.15
CA ILE A 201 8.09 6.23 0.06
C ILE A 201 7.30 7.42 0.59
N ALA A 202 7.80 8.62 0.33
CA ALA A 202 7.14 9.87 0.71
C ALA A 202 7.14 10.86 -0.46
N LEU A 203 6.07 11.64 -0.57
CA LEU A 203 6.02 12.81 -1.44
C LEU A 203 6.89 13.89 -0.77
N ILE A 204 7.74 14.55 -1.56
CA ILE A 204 8.46 15.74 -1.11
C ILE A 204 7.52 16.93 -1.35
N PRO A 205 7.11 17.67 -0.30
CA PRO A 205 6.21 18.82 -0.42
C PRO A 205 6.79 19.94 -1.28
#